data_AF-A0A2E2NW62-F1
#
_entry.id   AF-A0A2E2NW62-F1
#
_cell.length_a   1.000
_cell.length_b   1.000
_cell.length_c   1.000
_cell.angle_alpha   90.00
_cell.angle_beta   90.00
_cell.angle_gamma   90.00
#
_symmetry.space_group_name_H-M   'P 1'
#
loop_
_entity.id
_entity.type
_entity.pdbx_description
1 polymer ?
#
loop_
_entity_poly.entity_id
_entity_poly.type
_entity_poly.pdbx_seq_one_letter_code
_entity_poly.pdbx_strand_id
1 'polypeptide(L)'
;MSNSTLPNLFVIGAMKSGTTSLHHYLDIHPQIFMSKVKELNFFIEEENYFQGIDWYKKNFDIRYRYNGESSQNYTKRHIYQGVPERIKELIGNDARFIYVVRDPIKRLVSHINEAKYLGNRSNNFDLEDYSDMQLEKLNYLLTSKYYYQIVPYMNLFPKENFHFVCFEGLLTSPEKELNEIFRFLNLEEMGDEAFLNLKAKNVSKEKKVDSRWLRNLKGGSFVPSFFRKAFPSNFKNDIYTFIEKNDVGKKSIRQIDLSPDLILRIESILKEDIKKFKEITNCKFKEWSL
;
A
#
# COMPACT_ATOMS: atom_id res chain seq x y z
N MET A 1 -22.60 11.93 16.34
CA MET A 1 -21.17 12.10 16.05
C MET A 1 -20.92 13.58 15.85
N SER A 2 -20.07 14.21 16.66
CA SER A 2 -19.67 15.60 16.44
C SER A 2 -18.83 15.64 15.16
N ASN A 3 -19.25 16.41 14.16
CA ASN A 3 -18.44 16.62 12.95
C ASN A 3 -17.08 17.18 13.39
N SER A 4 -16.03 16.36 13.29
CA SER A 4 -14.64 16.69 13.53
C SER A 4 -13.90 16.61 12.20
N THR A 5 -12.93 17.51 11.96
CA THR A 5 -12.07 17.46 10.77
C THR A 5 -11.01 16.37 10.85
N LEU A 6 -11.02 15.54 11.89
CA LEU A 6 -10.12 14.40 12.01
C LEU A 6 -10.66 13.19 11.23
N PRO A 7 -9.78 12.32 10.74
CA PRO A 7 -10.20 11.09 10.10
C PRO A 7 -10.76 10.11 11.12
N ASN A 8 -11.74 9.35 10.68
CA ASN A 8 -12.33 8.23 11.40
C ASN A 8 -12.31 6.95 10.57
N LEU A 9 -11.70 6.97 9.38
CA LEU A 9 -11.53 5.82 8.49
C LEU A 9 -10.06 5.64 8.11
N PHE A 10 -9.52 4.45 8.29
CA PHE A 10 -8.11 4.15 8.10
C PHE A 10 -7.91 2.90 7.25
N VAL A 11 -7.32 3.06 6.07
CA VAL A 11 -6.77 1.92 5.31
C VAL A 11 -5.32 1.72 5.74
N ILE A 12 -5.12 0.88 6.75
CA ILE A 12 -3.83 0.76 7.47
C ILE A 12 -2.82 -0.18 6.80
N GLY A 13 -3.23 -0.86 5.75
CA GLY A 13 -2.42 -1.84 5.04
C GLY A 13 -3.27 -2.90 4.38
N ALA A 14 -2.69 -4.01 3.97
CA ALA A 14 -1.26 -4.32 3.96
C ALA A 14 -0.58 -3.74 2.71
N MET A 15 0.71 -3.43 2.86
CA MET A 15 1.50 -2.95 1.75
C MET A 15 1.58 -4.00 0.63
N LYS A 16 1.39 -3.54 -0.62
CA LYS A 16 1.31 -4.36 -1.85
C LYS A 16 0.04 -5.20 -2.01
N SER A 17 -1.01 -4.85 -1.28
CA SER A 17 -2.33 -5.49 -1.35
C SER A 17 -3.41 -4.59 -1.94
N GLY A 18 -3.06 -3.60 -2.77
CA GLY A 18 -4.06 -2.77 -3.47
C GLY A 18 -4.61 -1.58 -2.67
N THR A 19 -3.94 -1.16 -1.60
CA THR A 19 -4.33 0.00 -0.77
C THR A 19 -4.54 1.30 -1.58
N THR A 20 -3.76 1.53 -2.65
CA THR A 20 -3.98 2.70 -3.52
C THR A 20 -5.27 2.60 -4.32
N SER A 21 -5.57 1.45 -4.94
CA SER A 21 -6.85 1.28 -5.63
C SER A 21 -8.01 1.48 -4.66
N LEU A 22 -7.94 0.82 -3.50
CA LEU A 22 -8.98 0.91 -2.47
C LEU A 22 -9.18 2.36 -1.98
N HIS A 23 -8.11 3.10 -1.76
CA HIS A 23 -8.18 4.52 -1.43
C HIS A 23 -9.04 5.31 -2.44
N HIS A 24 -8.80 5.12 -3.74
CA HIS A 24 -9.61 5.80 -4.76
C HIS A 24 -11.02 5.25 -4.89
N TYR A 25 -11.23 3.96 -4.61
CA TYR A 25 -12.54 3.35 -4.70
C TYR A 25 -13.47 3.79 -3.57
N LEU A 26 -12.93 4.02 -2.36
CA LEU A 26 -13.73 4.52 -1.24
C LEU A 26 -14.20 5.96 -1.46
N ASP A 27 -13.39 6.78 -2.14
CA ASP A 27 -13.68 8.19 -2.43
C ASP A 27 -14.84 8.41 -3.42
N ILE A 28 -15.38 7.34 -4.02
CA ILE A 28 -16.55 7.44 -4.90
C ILE A 28 -17.86 7.61 -4.12
N HIS A 29 -17.88 7.20 -2.83
CA HIS A 29 -19.09 7.23 -2.03
C HIS A 29 -19.33 8.66 -1.52
N PRO A 30 -20.53 9.25 -1.69
CA PRO A 30 -20.79 10.67 -1.41
C PRO A 30 -20.60 11.08 0.07
N GLN A 31 -20.57 10.10 0.98
CA GLN A 31 -20.36 10.33 2.42
C GLN A 31 -18.92 10.05 2.89
N ILE A 32 -18.02 9.65 2.00
CA ILE A 32 -16.61 9.39 2.29
C ILE A 32 -15.76 10.45 1.59
N PHE A 33 -14.78 11.00 2.30
CA PHE A 33 -13.74 11.84 1.74
C PHE A 33 -12.38 11.27 2.11
N MET A 34 -11.65 10.79 1.10
CA MET A 34 -10.30 10.28 1.28
C MET A 34 -9.28 11.41 1.15
N SER A 35 -8.22 11.34 1.95
CA SER A 35 -7.16 12.35 1.97
C SER A 35 -6.55 12.54 0.57
N LYS A 36 -6.47 13.79 0.10
CA LYS A 36 -5.90 14.10 -1.23
C LYS A 36 -4.48 13.59 -1.41
N VAL A 37 -3.69 13.60 -0.33
CA VAL A 37 -2.34 13.05 -0.30
C VAL A 37 -2.38 11.65 0.28
N LYS A 38 -1.71 10.72 -0.42
CA LYS A 38 -1.45 9.35 0.04
C LYS A 38 0.03 9.06 -0.14
N GLU A 39 0.77 8.61 0.87
CA GLU A 39 0.38 8.31 2.26
C GLU A 39 0.59 9.53 3.15
N LEU A 40 -0.26 9.72 4.18
CA LEU A 40 -0.06 10.81 5.15
C LEU A 40 0.98 10.44 6.21
N ASN A 41 1.00 9.17 6.64
CA ASN A 41 1.93 8.66 7.66
C ASN A 41 2.03 9.55 8.91
N PHE A 42 0.92 10.18 9.30
CA PHE A 42 0.87 11.12 10.42
C PHE A 42 1.18 10.44 11.75
N PHE A 43 0.64 9.25 11.98
CA PHE A 43 0.83 8.51 13.24
C PHE A 43 2.18 7.79 13.33
N ILE A 44 3.09 7.99 12.37
CA ILE A 44 4.48 7.53 12.44
C ILE A 44 5.32 8.67 12.99
N GLU A 45 5.90 8.44 14.16
CA GLU A 45 6.60 9.45 14.96
C GLU A 45 7.80 10.05 14.21
N GLU A 46 8.54 9.19 13.53
CA GLU A 46 9.73 9.53 12.75
C GLU A 46 9.41 10.16 11.39
N GLU A 47 8.13 10.21 11.00
CA GLU A 47 7.67 10.81 9.75
C GLU A 47 6.88 12.10 10.02
N ASN A 48 5.56 12.14 9.79
CA ASN A 48 4.83 13.41 9.78
C ASN A 48 4.20 13.79 11.14
N TYR A 49 4.46 13.04 12.21
CA TYR A 49 3.86 13.32 13.52
C TYR A 49 4.24 14.71 14.06
N PHE A 50 5.49 15.13 13.85
CA PHE A 50 5.99 16.45 14.29
C PHE A 50 5.26 17.64 13.64
N GLN A 51 4.55 17.43 12.52
CA GLN A 51 3.78 18.47 11.84
C GLN A 51 2.56 18.93 12.66
N GLY A 52 2.14 18.13 13.63
CA GLY A 52 1.04 18.46 14.55
C GLY A 52 -0.35 18.29 13.94
N ILE A 53 -1.35 18.36 14.82
CA ILE A 53 -2.76 18.05 14.51
C ILE A 53 -3.34 19.01 13.46
N ASP A 54 -2.94 20.29 13.47
CA ASP A 54 -3.47 21.27 12.52
C ASP A 54 -3.01 21.01 11.09
N TRP A 55 -1.79 20.50 10.90
CA TRP A 55 -1.36 20.01 9.59
C TRP A 55 -2.20 18.83 9.16
N TYR A 56 -2.45 17.88 10.08
CA TYR A 56 -3.21 16.68 9.79
C TYR A 56 -4.65 16.99 9.35
N LYS A 57 -5.35 17.86 10.09
CA LYS A 57 -6.73 18.30 9.81
C LYS A 57 -6.93 18.94 8.44
N LYS A 58 -5.90 19.59 7.86
CA LYS A 58 -5.98 20.23 6.54
C LYS A 58 -6.19 19.23 5.39
N ASN A 59 -6.00 17.94 5.64
CA ASN A 59 -6.17 16.90 4.64
C ASN A 59 -7.61 16.38 4.53
N PHE A 60 -8.55 16.91 5.32
CA PHE A 60 -9.90 16.39 5.50
C PHE A 60 -10.96 17.47 5.34
N ASP A 61 -12.22 17.05 5.17
CA ASP A 61 -13.35 17.95 4.96
C ASP A 61 -14.49 17.64 5.93
N ILE A 62 -14.89 18.66 6.69
CA ILE A 62 -15.90 18.56 7.74
C ILE A 62 -17.29 18.16 7.24
N ARG A 63 -17.54 18.29 5.93
CA ARG A 63 -18.84 18.01 5.31
C ARG A 63 -19.12 16.53 5.15
N TYR A 64 -18.09 15.68 5.26
CA TYR A 64 -18.21 14.24 5.04
C TYR A 64 -18.34 13.50 6.36
N ARG A 65 -19.14 12.42 6.34
CA ARG A 65 -19.37 11.57 7.51
C ARG A 65 -18.11 10.75 7.85
N TYR A 66 -17.42 10.28 6.81
CA TYR A 66 -16.17 9.57 6.95
C TYR A 66 -15.04 10.35 6.29
N ASN A 67 -14.08 10.78 7.10
CA ASN A 67 -12.80 11.29 6.62
C ASN A 67 -11.80 10.15 6.69
N GLY A 68 -11.21 9.81 5.55
CA GLY A 68 -10.39 8.63 5.40
C GLY A 68 -8.95 8.92 5.02
N GLU A 69 -8.00 8.15 5.54
CA GLU A 69 -6.63 8.13 5.06
C GLU A 69 -6.14 6.72 4.74
N SER A 70 -5.02 6.61 4.02
CA SER A 70 -4.48 5.31 3.62
C SER A 70 -2.96 5.27 3.73
N SER A 71 -2.49 4.80 4.89
CA SER A 71 -1.07 4.75 5.23
C SER A 71 -0.70 3.31 5.53
N GLN A 72 -0.21 2.59 4.51
CA GLN A 72 0.08 1.16 4.63
C GLN A 72 1.25 0.88 5.60
N ASN A 73 2.06 1.89 5.90
CA ASN A 73 3.13 1.82 6.89
C ASN A 73 2.61 1.68 8.33
N TYR A 74 1.33 1.98 8.60
CA TYR A 74 0.72 1.80 9.92
C TYR A 74 0.70 0.32 10.38
N THR A 75 0.78 -0.63 9.44
CA THR A 75 0.93 -2.07 9.72
C THR A 75 2.34 -2.58 9.44
N LYS A 76 3.34 -1.87 9.95
CA LYS A 76 4.76 -2.31 9.97
C LYS A 76 5.33 -2.15 11.38
N ARG A 77 4.70 -2.80 12.35
CA ARG A 77 5.02 -2.72 13.79
C ARG A 77 6.44 -3.15 14.16
N HIS A 78 7.18 -3.74 13.23
CA HIS A 78 8.59 -4.11 13.43
C HIS A 78 9.54 -2.97 13.06
N ILE A 79 9.02 -1.92 12.40
CA ILE A 79 9.73 -0.70 12.02
C ILE A 79 9.19 0.47 12.84
N TYR A 80 7.87 0.65 12.87
CA TYR A 80 7.22 1.80 13.51
C TYR A 80 6.43 1.34 14.75
N GLN A 81 6.82 1.81 15.93
CA GLN A 81 6.14 1.52 17.20
C GLN A 81 5.10 2.60 17.53
N GLY A 82 4.12 2.29 18.38
CA GLY A 82 3.22 3.30 18.96
C GLY A 82 2.10 3.83 18.05
N VAL A 83 2.01 3.35 16.79
CA VAL A 83 1.01 3.83 15.83
C VAL A 83 -0.44 3.57 16.32
N PRO A 84 -0.82 2.34 16.75
CA PRO A 84 -2.16 2.07 17.28
C PRO A 84 -2.52 2.94 18.49
N GLU A 85 -1.56 3.13 19.40
CA GLU A 85 -1.73 3.90 20.64
C GLU A 85 -2.00 5.38 20.33
N ARG A 86 -1.24 5.99 19.41
CA ARG A 86 -1.47 7.37 19.00
C ARG A 86 -2.80 7.57 18.28
N ILE A 87 -3.23 6.60 17.46
CA ILE A 87 -4.58 6.62 16.86
C ILE A 87 -5.64 6.55 17.96
N LYS A 88 -5.47 5.68 18.96
CA LYS A 88 -6.41 5.52 20.07
C LYS A 88 -6.53 6.79 20.89
N GLU A 89 -5.40 7.43 21.19
CA GLU A 89 -5.33 8.67 21.95
C GLU A 89 -6.03 9.82 21.22
N LEU A 90 -5.77 9.99 19.92
CA LEU A 90 -6.30 11.13 19.16
C LEU A 90 -7.74 10.94 18.67
N ILE A 91 -8.10 9.72 18.25
CA ILE A 91 -9.36 9.42 17.55
C ILE A 91 -10.36 8.67 18.44
N GLY A 92 -9.87 7.89 19.40
CA GLY A 92 -10.73 7.09 20.28
C GLY A 92 -11.46 5.96 19.55
N ASN A 93 -12.61 5.54 20.08
CA ASN A 93 -13.37 4.38 19.58
C ASN A 93 -14.09 4.61 18.24
N ASP A 94 -14.08 5.84 17.73
CA ASP A 94 -14.70 6.17 16.45
C ASP A 94 -13.86 5.74 15.24
N ALA A 95 -12.58 5.37 15.45
CA ALA A 95 -11.70 4.89 14.39
C ALA A 95 -12.26 3.61 13.74
N ARG A 96 -12.33 3.57 12.41
CA ARG A 96 -12.67 2.40 11.61
C ARG A 96 -11.47 2.00 10.77
N PHE A 97 -11.12 0.72 10.81
CA PHE A 97 -9.93 0.17 10.15
C PHE A 97 -10.34 -0.77 9.03
N ILE A 98 -9.84 -0.49 7.83
CA ILE A 98 -9.87 -1.41 6.71
C ILE A 98 -8.47 -1.99 6.56
N TYR A 99 -8.37 -3.32 6.62
CA TYR A 99 -7.11 -4.04 6.44
C TYR A 99 -7.20 -4.98 5.23
N VAL A 100 -6.65 -4.52 4.10
CA VAL A 100 -6.63 -5.28 2.85
C VAL A 100 -5.42 -6.20 2.77
N VAL A 101 -5.65 -7.51 2.75
CA VAL A 101 -4.59 -8.51 2.70
C VAL A 101 -4.57 -9.23 1.35
N ARG A 102 -3.45 -9.88 1.06
CA ARG A 102 -3.23 -10.64 -0.19
C ARG A 102 -2.54 -11.94 0.16
N ASP A 103 -2.54 -12.94 -0.72
CA ASP A 103 -1.64 -14.08 -0.55
C ASP A 103 -0.22 -13.60 -0.12
N PRO A 104 0.30 -14.07 1.02
CA PRO A 104 1.47 -13.49 1.66
C PRO A 104 2.76 -13.69 0.84
N ILE A 105 2.82 -14.76 0.03
CA ILE A 105 3.93 -15.02 -0.90
C ILE A 105 3.85 -14.05 -2.07
N LYS A 106 2.68 -13.91 -2.71
CA LYS A 106 2.46 -12.93 -3.80
C LYS A 106 2.70 -11.49 -3.34
N ARG A 107 2.34 -11.16 -2.09
CA ARG A 107 2.60 -9.85 -1.46
C ARG A 107 4.11 -9.61 -1.27
N LEU A 108 4.83 -10.60 -0.74
CA LEU A 108 6.28 -10.58 -0.57
C LEU A 108 7.00 -10.38 -1.92
N VAL A 109 6.65 -11.18 -2.93
CA VAL A 109 7.19 -11.05 -4.30
C VAL A 109 6.93 -9.65 -4.87
N SER A 110 5.72 -9.12 -4.67
CA SER A 110 5.38 -7.75 -5.10
C SER A 110 6.23 -6.68 -4.39
N HIS A 111 6.55 -6.88 -3.11
CA HIS A 111 7.38 -5.94 -2.34
C HIS A 111 8.83 -5.96 -2.85
N ILE A 112 9.41 -7.15 -3.07
CA ILE A 112 10.77 -7.29 -3.60
C ILE A 112 10.87 -6.66 -4.99
N ASN A 113 9.89 -6.92 -5.86
CA ASN A 113 9.86 -6.35 -7.20
C ASN A 113 9.76 -4.82 -7.20
N GLU A 114 9.02 -4.24 -6.24
CA GLU A 114 8.98 -2.78 -6.07
C GLU A 114 10.33 -2.23 -5.59
N ALA A 115 11.00 -2.89 -4.66
CA ALA A 115 12.33 -2.47 -4.22
C ALA A 115 13.35 -2.50 -5.37
N LYS A 116 13.30 -3.53 -6.23
CA LYS A 116 14.08 -3.61 -7.48
C LYS A 116 13.74 -2.46 -8.44
N TYR A 117 12.46 -2.11 -8.58
CA TYR A 117 11.97 -1.00 -9.40
C TYR A 117 12.50 0.35 -8.93
N LEU A 118 12.49 0.60 -7.62
CA LEU A 118 12.99 1.85 -7.04
C LEU A 118 14.52 1.98 -7.10
N GLY A 119 15.21 1.03 -7.73
CA GLY A 119 16.66 1.08 -7.89
C GLY A 119 17.41 0.83 -6.59
N ASN A 120 16.77 0.21 -5.59
CA ASN A 120 17.41 -0.19 -4.35
C ASN A 120 18.31 -1.41 -4.62
N ARG A 121 19.46 -1.13 -5.25
CA ARG A 121 20.44 -2.13 -5.73
C ARG A 121 21.24 -2.79 -4.61
N SER A 122 21.16 -2.27 -3.40
CA SER A 122 21.62 -3.01 -2.21
C SER A 122 20.87 -4.34 -2.09
N ASN A 123 19.64 -4.45 -2.60
CA ASN A 123 18.83 -5.67 -2.58
C ASN A 123 19.18 -6.70 -3.67
N ASN A 124 20.45 -6.78 -4.06
CA ASN A 124 20.97 -7.90 -4.83
C ASN A 124 21.24 -9.11 -3.93
N PHE A 125 20.35 -9.34 -2.95
CA PHE A 125 20.42 -10.48 -2.05
C PHE A 125 19.71 -11.65 -2.71
N ASP A 126 20.37 -12.80 -2.76
CA ASP A 126 19.70 -14.05 -3.03
C ASP A 126 19.02 -14.50 -1.73
N LEU A 127 17.69 -14.59 -1.73
CA LEU A 127 16.96 -15.02 -0.53
C LEU A 127 17.25 -16.49 -0.21
N GLU A 128 17.75 -17.26 -1.18
CA GLU A 128 18.14 -18.66 -0.99
C GLU A 128 19.29 -18.80 0.02
N ASP A 129 20.19 -17.81 0.08
CA ASP A 129 21.36 -17.81 0.96
C ASP A 129 21.01 -17.54 2.45
N TYR A 130 19.78 -17.09 2.72
CA TYR A 130 19.36 -16.74 4.08
C TYR A 130 18.97 -17.99 4.84
N SER A 131 19.43 -18.15 6.07
CA SER A 131 18.85 -19.11 7.02
C SER A 131 17.42 -18.73 7.40
N ASP A 132 16.64 -19.69 7.90
CA ASP A 132 15.25 -19.45 8.33
C ASP A 132 15.15 -18.34 9.39
N MET A 133 16.11 -18.31 10.34
CA MET A 133 16.18 -17.25 11.36
C MET A 133 16.43 -15.86 10.77
N GLN A 134 17.20 -15.77 9.68
CA GLN A 134 17.41 -14.50 8.98
C GLN A 134 16.16 -14.12 8.19
N LEU A 135 15.54 -15.08 7.48
CA LEU A 135 14.28 -14.86 6.75
C LEU A 135 13.18 -14.33 7.67
N GLU A 136 13.02 -14.91 8.85
CA GLU A 136 12.01 -14.50 9.85
C GLU A 136 12.10 -13.03 10.26
N LYS A 137 13.30 -12.44 10.20
CA LYS A 137 13.59 -11.05 10.57
C LYS A 137 13.54 -10.10 9.38
N LEU A 138 13.41 -10.61 8.15
CA LEU A 138 13.34 -9.76 6.97
C LEU A 138 12.05 -8.95 6.99
N ASN A 139 12.17 -7.64 6.75
CA ASN A 139 11.04 -6.72 6.54
C ASN A 139 10.03 -7.27 5.50
N TYR A 140 10.53 -7.94 4.46
CA TYR A 140 9.70 -8.60 3.45
C TYR A 140 8.77 -9.67 4.05
N LEU A 141 9.24 -10.51 4.97
CA LEU A 141 8.42 -11.54 5.60
C LEU A 141 7.58 -10.96 6.74
N LEU A 142 8.16 -10.09 7.58
CA LEU A 142 7.44 -9.48 8.69
C LEU A 142 6.23 -8.67 8.21
N THR A 143 6.32 -7.98 7.07
CA THR A 143 5.17 -7.29 6.45
C THR A 143 4.09 -8.25 5.91
N SER A 144 4.42 -9.52 5.68
CA SER A 144 3.46 -10.58 5.33
C SER A 144 2.84 -11.29 6.55
N LYS A 145 3.34 -11.06 7.78
CA LYS A 145 2.76 -11.61 9.01
C LYS A 145 1.55 -10.79 9.48
N TYR A 146 0.41 -10.96 8.81
CA TYR A 146 -0.79 -10.15 9.01
C TYR A 146 -1.35 -10.18 10.43
N TYR A 147 -1.35 -11.34 11.11
CA TYR A 147 -1.83 -11.42 12.48
C TYR A 147 -0.89 -10.65 13.42
N TYR A 148 0.41 -10.88 13.32
CA TYR A 148 1.44 -10.14 14.04
C TYR A 148 1.28 -8.62 13.87
N GLN A 149 1.02 -8.13 12.65
CA GLN A 149 0.83 -6.71 12.37
C GLN A 149 -0.46 -6.13 12.99
N ILE A 150 -1.59 -6.85 12.95
CA ILE A 150 -2.90 -6.30 13.34
C ILE A 150 -3.21 -6.41 14.84
N VAL A 151 -2.64 -7.39 15.54
CA VAL A 151 -2.91 -7.63 16.98
C VAL A 151 -2.80 -6.38 17.85
N PRO A 152 -1.78 -5.50 17.71
CA PRO A 152 -1.72 -4.27 18.50
C PRO A 152 -2.96 -3.38 18.39
N TYR A 153 -3.56 -3.31 17.20
CA TYR A 153 -4.81 -2.57 16.99
C TYR A 153 -5.97 -3.29 17.69
N MET A 154 -6.10 -4.60 17.50
CA MET A 154 -7.21 -5.38 18.09
C MET A 154 -7.17 -5.44 19.62
N ASN A 155 -6.01 -5.21 20.24
CA ASN A 155 -5.89 -5.08 21.69
C ASN A 155 -6.44 -3.75 22.22
N LEU A 156 -6.53 -2.71 21.37
CA LEU A 156 -6.94 -1.35 21.77
C LEU A 156 -8.33 -0.95 21.28
N PHE A 157 -8.79 -1.56 20.18
CA PHE A 157 -10.07 -1.26 19.55
C PHE A 157 -10.96 -2.50 19.51
N PRO A 158 -12.28 -2.33 19.64
CA PRO A 158 -13.19 -3.47 19.64
C PRO A 158 -13.31 -4.06 18.22
N LYS A 159 -13.76 -5.32 18.12
CA LYS A 159 -13.72 -6.10 16.87
C LYS A 159 -14.54 -5.43 15.75
N GLU A 160 -15.64 -4.78 16.09
CA GLU A 160 -16.51 -4.03 15.19
C GLU A 160 -15.86 -2.80 14.55
N ASN A 161 -14.67 -2.39 14.99
CA ASN A 161 -13.90 -1.34 14.34
C ASN A 161 -13.11 -1.85 13.13
N PHE A 162 -13.11 -3.16 12.85
CA PHE A 162 -12.28 -3.76 11.81
C PHE A 162 -13.10 -4.37 10.68
N HIS A 163 -12.68 -4.08 9.46
CA HIS A 163 -13.11 -4.77 8.26
C HIS A 163 -11.89 -5.28 7.50
N PHE A 164 -11.90 -6.57 7.16
CA PHE A 164 -10.81 -7.23 6.47
C PHE A 164 -11.20 -7.48 5.02
N VAL A 165 -10.33 -7.07 4.11
CA VAL A 165 -10.58 -7.13 2.66
C VAL A 165 -9.60 -8.10 2.05
N CYS A 166 -10.06 -9.02 1.19
CA CYS A 166 -9.18 -9.89 0.45
C CYS A 166 -8.89 -9.26 -0.90
N PHE A 167 -7.61 -9.08 -1.22
CA PHE A 167 -7.18 -8.44 -2.47
C PHE A 167 -7.76 -9.15 -3.70
N GLU A 168 -7.86 -10.48 -3.68
CA GLU A 168 -8.47 -11.26 -4.74
C GLU A 168 -9.97 -10.92 -4.95
N GLY A 169 -10.69 -10.58 -3.88
CA GLY A 169 -12.08 -10.08 -3.95
C GLY A 169 -12.16 -8.74 -4.66
N LEU A 170 -11.27 -7.79 -4.32
CA LEU A 170 -11.17 -6.50 -5.02
C LEU A 170 -10.84 -6.62 -6.52
N LEU A 171 -10.17 -7.70 -6.94
CA LEU A 171 -9.85 -7.92 -8.35
C LEU A 171 -11.01 -8.55 -9.13
N THR A 172 -11.80 -9.39 -8.48
CA THR A 172 -12.81 -10.23 -9.14
C THR A 172 -14.21 -9.62 -9.06
N SER A 173 -14.55 -8.99 -7.94
CA SER A 173 -15.85 -8.38 -7.68
C SER A 173 -15.69 -7.13 -6.78
N PRO A 174 -15.03 -6.06 -7.26
CA PRO A 174 -14.80 -4.84 -6.49
C PRO A 174 -16.10 -4.21 -5.97
N GLU A 175 -17.18 -4.25 -6.75
CA GLU A 175 -18.51 -3.75 -6.38
C GLU A 175 -19.04 -4.40 -5.10
N LYS A 176 -18.92 -5.73 -5.02
CA LYS A 176 -19.35 -6.50 -3.86
C LYS A 176 -18.52 -6.16 -2.62
N GLU A 177 -17.21 -6.12 -2.79
CA GLU A 177 -16.28 -5.81 -1.70
C GLU A 177 -16.50 -4.39 -1.16
N LEU A 178 -16.73 -3.42 -2.05
CA LEU A 178 -17.01 -2.04 -1.65
C LEU A 178 -18.36 -1.91 -0.92
N ASN A 179 -19.40 -2.60 -1.38
CA ASN A 179 -20.68 -2.62 -0.67
C ASN A 179 -20.60 -3.36 0.68
N GLU A 180 -19.70 -4.35 0.84
CA GLU A 180 -19.38 -4.93 2.16
C GLU A 180 -18.69 -3.91 3.09
N ILE A 181 -17.78 -3.10 2.57
CA ILE A 181 -17.17 -1.99 3.33
C ILE A 181 -18.22 -0.93 3.71
N PHE A 182 -19.09 -0.53 2.78
CA PHE A 182 -20.12 0.48 3.05
C PHE A 182 -21.09 0.01 4.12
N ARG A 183 -21.52 -1.26 4.10
CA ARG A 183 -22.29 -1.87 5.19
C ARG A 183 -21.56 -1.84 6.52
N PHE A 184 -20.27 -2.18 6.55
CA PHE A 184 -19.45 -2.06 7.75
C PHE A 184 -19.41 -0.63 8.30
N LEU A 185 -19.39 0.38 7.42
CA LEU A 185 -19.45 1.80 7.78
C LEU A 185 -20.89 2.29 8.05
N ASN A 186 -21.91 1.44 8.01
CA ASN A 186 -23.32 1.82 8.11
C ASN A 186 -23.69 2.93 7.10
N LEU A 187 -23.24 2.75 5.87
CA LEU A 187 -23.54 3.55 4.68
C LEU A 187 -24.45 2.75 3.74
N GLU A 188 -25.14 3.46 2.85
CA GLU A 188 -25.96 2.83 1.81
C GLU A 188 -25.08 2.13 0.76
N GLU A 189 -25.59 1.03 0.23
CA GLU A 189 -24.95 0.36 -0.90
C GLU A 189 -25.09 1.21 -2.16
N MET A 190 -24.08 1.16 -3.03
CA MET A 190 -24.13 1.80 -4.33
C MET A 190 -24.49 0.78 -5.41
N GLY A 191 -25.23 1.21 -6.42
CA GLY A 191 -25.55 0.38 -7.59
C GLY A 191 -24.33 0.17 -8.50
N ASP A 192 -24.40 -0.87 -9.34
CA ASP A 192 -23.32 -1.31 -10.24
C ASP A 192 -22.75 -0.18 -11.11
N GLU A 193 -23.60 0.76 -11.51
CA GLU A 193 -23.28 1.93 -12.33
C GLU A 193 -22.17 2.81 -11.72
N ALA A 194 -22.12 2.91 -10.38
CA ALA A 194 -21.11 3.66 -9.67
C ALA A 194 -19.69 3.07 -9.84
N PHE A 195 -19.62 1.77 -10.15
CA PHE A 195 -18.35 1.03 -10.22
C PHE A 195 -17.82 0.84 -11.64
N LEU A 196 -18.58 1.21 -12.69
CA LEU A 196 -18.21 1.00 -14.10
C LEU A 196 -16.86 1.62 -14.49
N ASN A 197 -16.46 2.70 -13.82
CA ASN A 197 -15.23 3.44 -14.11
C ASN A 197 -14.06 3.10 -13.18
N LEU A 198 -14.20 2.10 -12.31
CA LEU A 198 -13.11 1.69 -11.44
C LEU A 198 -11.94 1.14 -12.27
N LYS A 199 -10.78 1.79 -12.14
CA LYS A 199 -9.53 1.34 -12.75
C LYS A 199 -8.52 1.01 -11.68
N ALA A 200 -7.97 -0.20 -11.73
CA ALA A 200 -6.89 -0.60 -10.83
C ALA A 200 -5.72 0.38 -10.96
N LYS A 201 -5.16 0.79 -9.82
CA LYS A 201 -4.01 1.70 -9.75
C LYS A 201 -2.78 0.94 -9.27
N ASN A 202 -1.60 1.38 -9.69
CA ASN A 202 -0.30 0.82 -9.27
C ASN A 202 -0.10 -0.67 -9.62
N VAL A 203 -0.60 -1.11 -10.78
CA VAL A 203 -0.45 -2.49 -11.27
C VAL A 203 1.02 -2.79 -11.61
N SER A 204 1.60 -3.83 -10.98
CA SER A 204 3.03 -4.11 -11.11
C SER A 204 3.48 -4.47 -12.54
N LYS A 205 2.60 -5.07 -13.36
CA LYS A 205 2.90 -5.44 -14.75
C LYS A 205 3.17 -4.23 -15.66
N GLU A 206 2.72 -3.03 -15.26
CA GLU A 206 2.85 -1.80 -16.05
C GLU A 206 4.11 -0.99 -15.68
N LYS A 207 4.81 -1.37 -14.60
CA LYS A 207 5.97 -0.62 -14.10
C LYS A 207 7.21 -0.88 -14.98
N LYS A 208 7.79 0.19 -15.56
CA LYS A 208 9.05 0.17 -16.32
C LYS A 208 10.09 1.10 -15.70
N VAL A 209 11.35 0.68 -15.63
CA VAL A 209 12.44 1.50 -15.08
C VAL A 209 13.28 2.17 -16.14
N ASP A 210 13.80 3.34 -15.82
CA ASP A 210 14.76 4.03 -16.66
C ASP A 210 16.01 3.16 -16.87
N SER A 211 16.36 2.93 -18.12
CA SER A 211 17.60 2.26 -18.51
C SER A 211 18.83 3.02 -17.99
N ARG A 212 20.00 2.37 -18.00
CA ARG A 212 21.24 2.98 -17.51
C ARG A 212 21.57 4.30 -18.23
N TRP A 213 21.37 4.37 -19.55
CA TRP A 213 21.61 5.58 -20.32
C TRP A 213 20.58 6.69 -20.02
N LEU A 214 19.30 6.34 -19.85
CA LEU A 214 18.26 7.31 -19.51
C LEU A 214 18.46 7.90 -18.11
N ARG A 215 18.88 7.09 -17.14
CA ARG A 215 19.26 7.59 -15.80
C ARG A 215 20.46 8.53 -15.85
N ASN A 216 21.48 8.21 -16.65
CA ASN A 216 22.64 9.08 -16.82
C ASN A 216 22.23 10.44 -17.42
N LEU A 217 21.39 10.42 -18.47
CA LEU A 217 20.82 11.63 -19.08
C LEU A 217 19.99 12.48 -18.10
N LYS A 218 19.16 11.85 -17.26
CA LYS A 218 18.39 12.56 -16.21
C LYS A 218 19.28 13.08 -15.08
N GLY A 219 20.31 12.32 -14.69
CA GLY A 219 21.29 12.68 -13.67
C GLY A 219 22.36 13.68 -14.13
N GLY A 220 22.16 14.38 -15.25
CA GLY A 220 23.07 15.40 -15.76
C GLY A 220 24.42 14.89 -16.28
N SER A 221 24.64 13.59 -16.23
CA SER A 221 25.87 12.93 -16.66
C SER A 221 25.67 12.46 -18.09
N PHE A 222 26.27 13.17 -19.05
CA PHE A 222 26.23 12.91 -20.49
C PHE A 222 25.08 13.61 -21.24
N VAL A 223 25.14 14.94 -21.36
CA VAL A 223 24.63 15.61 -22.56
C VAL A 223 25.79 15.64 -23.55
N PRO A 224 25.78 14.87 -24.65
CA PRO A 224 26.83 14.93 -25.64
C PRO A 224 27.03 16.37 -26.11
N SER A 225 28.26 16.82 -26.30
CA SER A 225 28.59 18.23 -26.60
C SER A 225 27.84 18.79 -27.82
N PHE A 226 27.49 17.93 -28.78
CA PHE A 226 26.68 18.28 -29.94
C PHE A 226 25.23 18.68 -29.60
N PHE A 227 24.61 18.08 -28.58
CA PHE A 227 23.26 18.47 -28.13
C PHE A 227 23.23 19.86 -27.49
N ARG A 228 24.32 20.29 -26.83
CA ARG A 228 24.44 21.64 -26.26
C ARG A 228 24.56 22.74 -27.32
N LYS A 229 25.04 22.41 -28.53
CA LYS A 229 25.20 23.35 -29.65
C LYS A 229 23.99 23.38 -30.59
N ALA A 230 23.21 22.31 -30.65
CA ALA A 230 22.18 22.14 -31.67
C ALA A 230 20.74 22.49 -31.22
N PHE A 231 20.46 22.59 -29.91
CA PHE A 231 19.07 22.73 -29.43
C PHE A 231 18.88 23.87 -28.40
N PRO A 232 17.84 24.71 -28.56
CA PRO A 232 17.47 25.76 -27.60
C PRO A 232 17.19 25.20 -26.20
N SER A 233 17.35 26.02 -25.16
CA SER A 233 17.15 25.64 -23.75
C SER A 233 15.79 25.01 -23.43
N ASN A 234 14.75 25.37 -24.19
CA ASN A 234 13.37 24.90 -23.99
C ASN A 234 13.16 23.47 -24.52
N PHE A 235 13.98 23.03 -25.48
CA PHE A 235 13.85 21.72 -26.12
C PHE A 235 14.18 20.56 -25.18
N LYS A 236 14.95 20.82 -24.11
CA LYS A 236 15.29 19.82 -23.10
C LYS A 236 14.04 19.29 -22.38
N ASN A 237 13.11 20.19 -22.04
CA ASN A 237 11.86 19.83 -21.40
C ASN A 237 10.94 19.05 -22.35
N ASP A 238 10.93 19.44 -23.64
CA ASP A 238 10.17 18.73 -24.67
C ASP A 238 10.71 17.31 -24.89
N ILE A 239 12.04 17.11 -24.91
CA ILE A 239 12.66 15.79 -24.99
C ILE A 239 12.31 14.95 -23.76
N TYR A 240 12.43 15.48 -22.54
CA TYR A 240 12.08 14.69 -21.35
C TYR A 240 10.59 14.33 -21.32
N THR A 241 9.72 15.27 -21.69
CA THR A 241 8.28 15.05 -21.80
C THR A 241 7.97 13.99 -22.86
N PHE A 242 8.65 14.05 -24.01
CA PHE A 242 8.52 13.04 -25.07
C PHE A 242 9.01 11.66 -24.62
N ILE A 243 10.16 11.59 -23.95
CA ILE A 243 10.72 10.36 -23.38
C ILE A 243 9.76 9.74 -22.36
N GLU A 244 9.19 10.56 -21.47
CA GLU A 244 8.25 10.09 -20.45
C GLU A 244 6.91 9.64 -21.04
N LYS A 245 6.37 10.39 -22.01
CA LYS A 245 5.11 10.08 -22.68
C LYS A 245 5.17 8.82 -23.55
N ASN A 246 6.33 8.52 -24.14
CA ASN A 246 6.51 7.40 -25.06
C ASN A 246 7.29 6.22 -24.46
N ASP A 247 7.58 6.24 -23.15
CA ASP A 247 8.39 5.22 -22.46
C ASP A 247 9.76 4.93 -23.11
N VAL A 248 10.33 5.90 -23.84
CA VAL A 248 11.60 5.71 -24.57
C VAL A 248 12.72 5.50 -23.56
N GLY A 249 13.45 4.39 -23.68
CA GLY A 249 14.53 4.09 -22.75
C GLY A 249 14.07 3.55 -21.40
N LYS A 250 12.78 3.26 -21.21
CA LYS A 250 12.31 2.46 -20.07
C LYS A 250 12.41 0.96 -20.41
N LYS A 251 12.79 0.14 -19.44
CA LYS A 251 12.90 -1.32 -19.55
C LYS A 251 12.00 -2.00 -18.51
N SER A 252 11.40 -3.12 -18.89
CA SER A 252 10.75 -4.02 -17.93
C SER A 252 11.79 -4.62 -16.99
N ILE A 253 11.45 -4.74 -15.71
CA ILE A 253 12.26 -5.49 -14.75
C ILE A 253 11.83 -6.94 -14.75
N ARG A 254 12.81 -7.85 -14.81
CA ARG A 254 12.57 -9.27 -14.54
C ARG A 254 12.09 -9.42 -13.10
N GLN A 255 10.87 -9.92 -12.93
CA GLN A 255 10.32 -10.21 -11.61
C GLN A 255 11.18 -11.28 -10.91
N ILE A 256 11.29 -11.21 -9.59
CA ILE A 256 11.86 -12.30 -8.82
C ILE A 256 10.99 -13.54 -9.00
N ASP A 257 11.66 -14.67 -9.14
CA ASP A 257 11.07 -16.00 -9.15
C ASP A 257 11.72 -16.73 -7.96
N LEU A 258 10.90 -17.24 -7.04
CA LEU A 258 11.39 -17.91 -5.82
C LEU A 258 11.44 -19.40 -6.10
N SER A 259 12.47 -20.10 -5.63
CA SER A 259 12.50 -21.55 -5.79
C SER A 259 11.37 -22.22 -5.01
N PRO A 260 10.91 -23.41 -5.42
CA PRO A 260 9.92 -24.17 -4.65
C PRO A 260 10.36 -24.45 -3.21
N ASP A 261 11.66 -24.68 -2.98
CA ASP A 261 12.19 -24.92 -1.63
C ASP A 261 12.08 -23.67 -0.74
N LEU A 262 12.50 -22.51 -1.26
CA LEU A 262 12.36 -21.25 -0.54
C LEU A 262 10.89 -20.91 -0.26
N ILE A 263 9.98 -21.19 -1.20
CA ILE A 263 8.55 -21.02 -0.97
C ILE A 263 8.10 -21.87 0.22
N LEU A 264 8.43 -23.16 0.26
CA LEU A 264 8.08 -24.04 1.39
C LEU A 264 8.65 -23.56 2.73
N ARG A 265 9.87 -23.04 2.73
CA ARG A 265 10.51 -22.45 3.92
C ARG A 265 9.78 -21.20 4.40
N ILE A 266 9.47 -20.26 3.50
CA ILE A 266 8.69 -19.05 3.83
C ILE A 266 7.28 -19.43 4.30
N GLU A 267 6.65 -20.41 3.65
CA GLU A 267 5.35 -20.93 4.03
C GLU A 267 5.36 -21.47 5.46
N SER A 268 6.35 -22.31 5.80
CA SER A 268 6.54 -22.84 7.14
C SER A 268 6.66 -21.72 8.19
N ILE A 269 7.46 -20.68 7.90
CA ILE A 269 7.65 -19.51 8.77
C ILE A 269 6.35 -18.71 9.00
N LEU A 270 5.51 -18.60 7.98
CA LEU A 270 4.27 -17.80 8.02
C LEU A 270 3.06 -18.59 8.53
N LYS A 271 3.12 -19.93 8.52
CA LYS A 271 1.99 -20.82 8.76
C LYS A 271 1.19 -20.49 10.02
N GLU A 272 1.84 -20.34 11.16
CA GLU A 272 1.16 -20.10 12.43
C GLU A 272 0.53 -18.70 12.50
N ASP A 273 1.19 -17.69 11.92
CA ASP A 273 0.65 -16.32 11.84
C ASP A 273 -0.60 -16.28 10.96
N ILE A 274 -0.53 -16.90 9.78
CA ILE A 274 -1.67 -16.97 8.86
C ILE A 274 -2.81 -17.78 9.47
N LYS A 275 -2.53 -18.90 10.16
CA LYS A 275 -3.55 -19.66 10.88
C LYS A 275 -4.33 -18.79 11.86
N LYS A 276 -3.64 -18.04 12.74
CA LYS A 276 -4.29 -17.11 13.66
C LYS A 276 -5.02 -15.98 12.95
N PHE A 277 -4.46 -15.50 11.83
CA PHE A 277 -5.14 -14.49 11.02
C PHE A 277 -6.47 -15.01 10.47
N LYS A 278 -6.51 -16.26 9.97
CA LYS A 278 -7.73 -16.91 9.46
C LYS A 278 -8.85 -17.00 10.50
N GLU A 279 -8.52 -17.10 11.78
CA GLU A 279 -9.50 -17.19 12.88
C GLU A 279 -10.22 -15.86 13.16
N ILE A 280 -9.63 -14.71 12.78
CA ILE A 280 -10.15 -13.38 13.12
C ILE A 280 -10.80 -12.64 11.94
N THR A 281 -10.75 -13.20 10.74
CA THR A 281 -11.16 -12.57 9.49
C THR A 281 -12.15 -13.44 8.72
N ASN A 282 -13.00 -12.80 7.92
CA ASN A 282 -13.93 -13.48 7.03
C ASN A 282 -13.33 -13.71 5.63
N CYS A 283 -12.03 -13.45 5.47
CA CYS A 283 -11.39 -13.60 4.18
C CYS A 283 -11.47 -15.04 3.66
N LYS A 284 -11.73 -15.17 2.35
CA LYS A 284 -11.64 -16.46 1.67
C LYS A 284 -10.21 -16.65 1.21
N PHE A 285 -9.55 -17.66 1.76
CA PHE A 285 -8.13 -17.96 1.53
C PHE A 285 -7.91 -19.10 0.54
N LYS A 286 -8.92 -19.44 -0.26
CA LYS A 286 -8.85 -20.63 -1.15
C LYS A 286 -7.74 -20.48 -2.19
N GLU A 287 -7.41 -19.25 -2.54
CA GLU A 287 -6.41 -18.87 -3.52
C GLU A 287 -5.01 -18.68 -2.91
N TRP A 288 -4.89 -18.84 -1.59
CA TRP A 288 -3.63 -18.68 -0.88
C TRP A 288 -2.87 -20.00 -0.85
N SER A 289 -1.56 -19.86 -0.93
CA SER A 289 -0.57 -20.94 -0.83
C SER A 289 -0.51 -21.61 0.56
N LEU A 290 -1.15 -21.00 1.58
CA LEU A 290 -1.11 -21.35 3.01
C LEU A 290 -2.50 -21.47 3.62
#